data_AF-T1G4G4-F1
#
_entry.id   AF-T1G4G4-F1
#
_cell.length_a   1.000
_cell.length_b   1.000
_cell.length_c   1.000
_cell.angle_alpha   90.00
_cell.angle_beta   90.00
_cell.angle_gamma   90.00
#
_symmetry.space_group_name_H-M   'P 1'
#
loop_
_entity.id
_entity.type
_entity.pdbx_description
1 polymer ?
#
loop_
_entity_poly.entity_id
_entity_poly.type
_entity_poly.pdbx_seq_one_letter_code
_entity_poly.pdbx_strand_id
1 'polypeptide(L)'
;KCERDRFQCDNGRCISWRSVCNEVDNCGDASDEEECQRVCQIQKEFQCQRGGCVSAWKRCDGQPDCFDKSDELQCDRCNVDKQYQCTNGQCVDKQMQCDGRNDCADWSDELGCG
;
A
#
# COMPACT_ATOMS: atom_id res chain seq x y z
N LYS A 1 -23.41 -12.54 -20.61
CA LYS A 1 -22.72 -12.76 -19.30
C LYS A 1 -21.28 -13.13 -19.60
N CYS A 2 -20.33 -12.43 -19.00
CA CYS A 2 -18.91 -12.73 -19.18
C CYS A 2 -18.52 -14.05 -18.48
N GLU A 3 -17.39 -14.62 -18.89
CA GLU A 3 -16.75 -15.76 -18.21
C GLU A 3 -16.38 -15.39 -16.76
N ARG A 4 -16.23 -16.39 -15.88
CA ARG A 4 -15.94 -16.15 -14.44
C ARG A 4 -14.70 -15.28 -14.19
N ASP A 5 -13.71 -15.36 -15.08
CA ASP A 5 -12.44 -14.63 -14.95
C ASP A 5 -12.40 -13.32 -15.75
N ARG A 6 -13.57 -12.76 -16.10
CA ARG A 6 -13.70 -11.47 -16.79
C ARG A 6 -14.62 -10.52 -16.05
N PHE A 7 -14.28 -9.24 -16.08
CA PHE A 7 -15.15 -8.16 -15.63
C PHE A 7 -16.15 -7.81 -16.73
N GLN A 8 -17.41 -7.57 -16.35
CA GLN A 8 -18.46 -7.12 -17.26
C GLN A 8 -18.70 -5.63 -17.04
N CYS A 9 -18.38 -4.83 -18.06
CA CYS A 9 -18.66 -3.40 -18.13
C CYS A 9 -20.17 -3.11 -18.16
N ASP A 10 -20.55 -1.86 -17.89
CA ASP A 10 -21.95 -1.42 -17.91
C ASP A 10 -22.56 -1.47 -19.32
N ASN A 11 -21.76 -1.17 -20.35
CA ASN A 11 -22.13 -1.38 -21.75
C ASN A 11 -22.16 -2.87 -22.19
N GLY A 12 -21.87 -3.80 -21.28
CA GLY A 12 -21.89 -5.24 -21.51
C GLY A 12 -20.62 -5.82 -22.14
N ARG A 13 -19.59 -5.01 -22.37
CA ARG A 13 -18.25 -5.48 -22.81
C ARG A 13 -17.60 -6.29 -21.70
N CYS A 14 -16.76 -7.26 -22.10
CA CYS A 14 -16.01 -8.09 -21.15
C CYS A 14 -14.51 -7.80 -21.25
N ILE A 15 -13.91 -7.33 -20.16
CA ILE A 15 -12.46 -7.07 -20.09
C ILE A 15 -11.78 -7.98 -19.06
N SER A 16 -10.46 -7.92 -18.99
CA SER A 16 -9.72 -8.62 -17.94
C SER A 16 -9.97 -7.95 -16.59
N TRP A 17 -10.03 -8.72 -15.50
CA TRP A 17 -10.00 -8.15 -14.15
C TRP A 17 -8.76 -7.28 -13.89
N ARG A 18 -7.65 -7.52 -14.59
CA ARG A 18 -6.44 -6.68 -14.53
C ARG A 18 -6.57 -5.34 -15.24
N SER A 19 -7.64 -5.20 -16.03
CA SER A 19 -7.99 -3.98 -16.75
C SER A 19 -9.02 -3.16 -15.99
N VAL A 20 -9.36 -3.55 -14.76
CA VAL A 20 -10.27 -2.78 -13.91
C VAL A 20 -9.40 -1.90 -13.02
N CYS A 21 -9.76 -0.62 -12.92
CA CYS A 21 -9.10 0.36 -12.06
C CYS A 21 -7.63 0.56 -12.39
N ASN A 22 -7.29 0.65 -13.67
CA ASN A 22 -5.92 0.85 -14.14
C ASN A 22 -5.71 2.19 -14.85
N GLU A 23 -6.62 3.14 -14.64
CA GLU A 23 -6.69 4.47 -15.25
C GLU A 23 -6.80 4.44 -16.79
N VAL A 24 -7.17 3.31 -17.37
CA VAL A 24 -7.38 3.15 -18.81
C VAL A 24 -8.84 2.78 -19.03
N ASP A 25 -9.55 3.54 -19.86
CA ASP A 25 -10.91 3.18 -20.28
C ASP A 25 -10.89 1.97 -21.22
N ASN A 26 -10.81 0.75 -20.66
CA ASN A 26 -10.83 -0.49 -21.41
C ASN A 26 -12.27 -0.89 -21.77
N CYS A 27 -13.26 -0.42 -21.01
CA CYS A 27 -14.66 -0.63 -21.32
C CYS A 27 -15.15 0.23 -22.50
N GLY A 28 -14.55 1.40 -22.72
CA GLY A 28 -15.00 2.44 -23.66
C GLY A 28 -16.15 3.29 -23.14
N ASP A 29 -16.57 3.07 -21.89
CA ASP A 29 -17.61 3.81 -21.16
C ASP A 29 -17.14 4.21 -19.74
N ALA A 30 -15.85 4.03 -19.45
CA ALA A 30 -15.19 4.25 -18.15
C ALA A 30 -15.73 3.42 -16.98
N SER A 31 -16.62 2.47 -17.20
CA SER A 31 -17.19 1.66 -16.10
C SER A 31 -16.18 0.70 -15.46
N ASP A 32 -15.04 0.46 -16.10
CA ASP A 32 -13.90 -0.23 -15.47
C ASP A 32 -13.07 0.64 -14.53
N GLU A 33 -13.23 1.97 -14.59
CA GLU A 33 -12.51 2.93 -13.76
C GLU A 33 -13.41 3.54 -12.66
N GLU A 34 -14.65 3.06 -12.56
CA GLU A 34 -15.62 3.46 -11.55
C GLU A 34 -15.60 2.48 -10.35
N GLU A 35 -15.93 2.98 -9.15
CA GLU A 35 -16.03 2.19 -7.91
C GLU A 35 -14.78 1.33 -7.53
N CYS A 36 -13.57 1.85 -7.80
CA CYS A 36 -12.31 1.12 -7.54
C CYS A 36 -12.04 0.70 -6.09
N GLN A 37 -12.77 1.25 -5.12
CA GLN A 37 -12.65 0.87 -3.72
C GLN A 37 -13.03 -0.59 -3.43
N ARG A 38 -13.92 -1.20 -4.22
CA ARG A 38 -14.39 -2.57 -3.97
C ARG A 38 -13.64 -3.65 -4.76
N VAL A 39 -13.03 -3.29 -5.89
CA VAL A 39 -12.41 -4.25 -6.80
C VAL A 39 -11.13 -4.84 -6.20
N CYS A 40 -10.23 -3.99 -5.67
CA CYS A 40 -8.99 -4.46 -5.04
C CYS A 40 -9.26 -5.39 -3.84
N GLN A 41 -10.34 -5.14 -3.09
CA GLN A 41 -10.72 -5.97 -1.95
C GLN A 41 -11.15 -7.39 -2.36
N ILE A 42 -11.85 -7.54 -3.48
CA ILE A 42 -12.25 -8.86 -4.01
C ILE A 42 -11.02 -9.65 -4.47
N GLN A 43 -10.03 -8.99 -5.06
CA GLN A 43 -8.77 -9.60 -5.50
C GLN A 43 -7.78 -9.84 -4.33
N LYS A 44 -8.08 -9.37 -3.11
CA LYS A 44 -7.16 -9.34 -1.95
C LYS A 44 -5.86 -8.58 -2.25
N GLU A 45 -5.98 -7.50 -3.01
CA GLU A 45 -4.90 -6.63 -3.41
C GLU A 45 -4.90 -5.35 -2.56
N PHE A 46 -3.75 -4.69 -2.48
CA PHE A 46 -3.63 -3.37 -1.87
C PHE A 46 -4.12 -2.32 -2.85
N GLN A 47 -4.94 -1.38 -2.36
CA GLN A 47 -5.45 -0.28 -3.16
C GLN A 47 -4.55 0.94 -2.98
N CYS A 48 -4.06 1.47 -4.08
CA CYS A 48 -3.31 2.72 -4.10
C CYS A 48 -4.21 3.92 -3.76
N GLN A 49 -3.66 4.96 -3.12
CA GLN A 49 -4.40 6.13 -2.67
C GLN A 49 -4.99 6.95 -3.83
N ARG A 50 -4.33 6.97 -5.01
CA ARG A 50 -4.83 7.57 -6.26
C ARG A 50 -5.48 6.59 -7.23
N GLY A 51 -5.93 5.42 -6.75
CA GLY A 51 -6.51 4.40 -7.62
C GLY A 51 -5.44 3.48 -8.21
N GLY A 52 -5.85 2.31 -8.67
CA GLY A 52 -4.94 1.19 -8.92
C GLY A 52 -4.97 0.14 -7.81
N CYS A 53 -4.73 -1.11 -8.22
CA CYS A 53 -4.49 -2.22 -7.31
C CYS A 53 -3.06 -2.74 -7.53
N VAL A 54 -2.35 -3.01 -6.45
CA VAL A 54 -1.09 -3.76 -6.47
C VAL A 54 -1.24 -4.97 -5.58
N SER A 55 -0.50 -6.03 -5.87
CA SER A 55 -0.58 -7.24 -5.04
C SER A 55 -0.24 -6.92 -3.58
N ALA A 56 -0.94 -7.53 -2.62
CA ALA A 56 -0.75 -7.20 -1.21
C ALA A 56 0.69 -7.37 -0.70
N TRP A 57 1.49 -8.25 -1.32
CA TRP A 57 2.91 -8.45 -1.00
C TRP A 57 3.84 -7.35 -1.52
N LYS A 58 3.36 -6.51 -2.46
CA LYS A 58 4.06 -5.35 -3.00
C LYS A 58 3.93 -4.12 -2.11
N ARG A 59 2.99 -4.15 -1.16
CA ARG A 59 2.90 -3.08 -0.17
C ARG A 59 4.12 -3.13 0.73
N CYS A 60 4.88 -2.04 0.78
CA CYS A 60 6.09 -1.91 1.60
C CYS A 60 7.22 -2.83 1.19
N ASP A 61 7.32 -3.18 -0.10
CA ASP A 61 8.38 -4.03 -0.62
C ASP A 61 9.67 -3.27 -0.95
N GLY A 62 9.66 -1.94 -0.82
CA GLY A 62 10.77 -1.05 -1.09
C GLY A 62 10.80 -0.55 -2.54
N GLN A 63 9.82 -0.92 -3.37
CA GLN A 63 9.69 -0.48 -4.74
C GLN A 63 8.34 0.21 -4.95
N PRO A 64 8.32 1.42 -5.56
CA PRO A 64 7.05 2.07 -5.90
C PRO A 64 6.35 1.31 -7.03
N ASP A 65 5.33 0.53 -6.68
CA ASP A 65 4.43 -0.14 -7.60
C ASP A 65 3.13 0.63 -7.84
N CYS A 66 2.69 1.46 -6.87
CA CYS A 66 1.66 2.44 -7.14
C CYS A 66 2.23 3.65 -7.89
N PHE A 67 1.46 4.21 -8.82
CA PHE A 67 1.85 5.44 -9.54
C PHE A 67 2.10 6.62 -8.59
N ASP A 68 1.29 6.72 -7.54
CA ASP A 68 1.43 7.72 -6.47
C ASP A 68 2.36 7.26 -5.33
N LYS A 69 2.98 6.09 -5.46
CA LYS A 69 3.88 5.45 -4.48
C LYS A 69 3.22 5.14 -3.14
N SER A 70 1.89 5.15 -3.08
CA SER A 70 1.14 4.98 -1.84
C SER A 70 1.27 3.59 -1.22
N ASP A 71 1.67 2.58 -2.00
CA ASP A 71 2.09 1.27 -1.53
C ASP A 71 3.35 1.30 -0.67
N GLU A 72 4.19 2.31 -0.85
CA GLU A 72 5.40 2.57 -0.07
C GLU A 72 5.20 3.68 0.99
N LEU A 73 4.00 4.27 1.07
CA LEU A 73 3.63 5.26 2.09
C LEU A 73 2.94 4.59 3.27
N GLN A 74 3.13 5.15 4.47
CA GLN A 74 2.59 4.57 5.72
C GLN A 74 2.89 3.08 5.88
N CYS A 75 4.02 2.67 5.31
CA CYS A 75 4.73 1.48 5.73
C CYS A 75 5.27 1.78 7.11
N ASP A 76 4.41 1.63 8.11
CA ASP A 76 4.79 1.54 9.51
C ASP A 76 5.75 0.35 9.61
N ARG A 77 7.03 0.59 9.26
CA ARG A 77 8.10 -0.41 9.34
C ARG A 77 8.28 -0.85 10.80
N CYS A 78 7.84 0.01 11.72
CA CYS A 78 7.85 -0.21 13.15
C CYS A 78 6.42 -0.35 13.66
N ASN A 79 6.20 -1.33 14.53
CA ASN A 79 4.96 -1.43 15.29
C ASN A 79 4.87 -0.23 16.25
N VAL A 80 4.09 0.80 15.90
CA VAL A 80 4.01 2.05 16.69
C VAL A 80 3.55 1.86 18.14
N ASP A 81 2.91 0.74 18.49
CA ASP A 81 2.55 0.44 19.87
C ASP A 81 3.75 -0.02 20.70
N LYS A 82 4.66 -0.80 20.08
CA LYS A 82 5.75 -1.51 20.77
C LYS A 82 7.15 -0.98 20.44
N GLN A 83 7.29 -0.27 19.33
CA GLN A 83 8.59 0.10 18.76
C GLN A 83 8.69 1.60 18.56
N TYR A 84 9.91 2.10 18.73
CA TYR A 84 10.31 3.45 18.38
C TYR A 84 10.99 3.44 17.01
N GLN A 85 10.64 4.41 16.16
CA GLN A 85 11.27 4.57 14.86
C GLN A 85 12.41 5.59 14.95
N CYS A 86 13.62 5.11 14.72
CA CYS A 86 14.84 5.89 14.65
C CYS A 86 14.82 6.88 13.48
N THR A 87 15.66 7.92 13.54
CA THR A 87 15.77 8.93 12.46
C THR A 87 16.29 8.32 11.16
N ASN A 88 17.15 7.30 11.24
CA ASN A 88 17.58 6.49 10.11
C ASN A 88 16.53 5.48 9.59
N GLY A 89 15.34 5.44 10.19
CA GLY A 89 14.23 4.56 9.81
C GLY A 89 14.29 3.14 10.39
N GLN A 90 15.28 2.82 11.23
CA GLN A 90 15.36 1.57 11.97
C GLN A 90 14.29 1.52 13.08
N CYS A 91 13.89 0.32 13.49
CA CYS A 91 12.90 0.11 14.54
C CYS A 91 13.57 -0.55 15.74
N VAL A 92 13.48 0.09 16.89
CA VAL A 92 13.93 -0.46 18.18
C VAL A 92 12.74 -0.61 19.11
N ASP A 93 12.85 -1.42 20.17
CA ASP A 93 11.76 -1.54 21.13
C ASP A 93 11.56 -0.19 21.86
N LYS A 94 10.33 0.18 22.21
CA LYS A 94 10.10 1.41 22.99
C LYS A 94 10.83 1.41 24.33
N GLN A 95 11.11 0.23 24.89
CA GLN A 95 11.90 0.10 26.12
C GLN A 95 13.38 0.48 25.93
N MET A 96 13.86 0.51 24.69
CA MET A 96 15.22 0.93 24.31
C MET A 96 15.31 2.44 24.06
N GLN A 97 14.18 3.16 24.08
CA GLN A 97 14.21 4.61 24.03
C GLN A 97 14.65 5.16 25.39
N CYS A 98 15.67 6.01 25.41
CA CYS A 98 16.19 6.64 26.63
C CYS A 98 16.74 5.64 27.66
N ASP A 99 17.34 4.55 27.21
CA ASP A 99 17.90 3.50 28.08
C ASP A 99 19.41 3.70 28.36
N GLY A 100 20.02 4.72 27.74
CA GLY A 100 21.43 5.05 27.84
C GLY A 100 22.32 4.34 26.82
N ARG A 101 21.74 3.65 25.83
CA ARG A 101 22.46 2.91 24.78
C ARG A 101 22.03 3.41 23.41
N ASN A 102 22.95 3.29 22.45
CA ASN A 102 22.66 3.62 21.06
C ASN A 102 22.18 2.36 20.33
N ASP A 103 20.90 2.03 20.48
CA ASP A 103 20.25 0.91 19.79
C ASP A 103 19.82 1.29 18.36
N CYS A 104 19.58 2.57 18.10
CA CYS A 104 19.29 3.07 16.75
C CYS A 104 20.52 3.17 15.83
N ALA A 105 21.74 2.97 16.34
CA ALA A 105 23.03 3.21 15.69
C ALA A 105 23.30 4.66 15.22
N ASP A 106 22.31 5.55 15.26
CA ASP A 106 22.40 6.99 14.96
C ASP A 106 22.14 7.89 16.19
N TRP A 107 22.05 7.29 17.39
CA TRP A 107 21.71 7.92 18.68
C TRP A 107 20.31 8.52 18.79
N SER A 108 19.44 8.34 17.79
CA SER A 108 18.14 9.02 17.77
C SER A 108 17.15 8.53 18.84
N ASP A 109 17.32 7.31 19.34
CA ASP A 109 16.64 6.75 20.52
C ASP A 109 16.97 7.44 21.83
N GLU A 110 18.13 8.08 21.93
CA GLU A 110 18.64 8.71 23.16
C GLU A 110 18.49 10.24 23.16
N LEU A 111 17.83 10.80 22.14
CA LEU A 111 17.58 12.25 22.03
C LEU A 111 16.26 12.63 22.71
N GLY A 112 16.28 13.72 23.49
CA GLY A 112 15.08 14.32 24.06
C GLY A 112 14.52 13.61 25.30
N CYS A 113 15.32 12.77 25.94
CA CYS A 113 15.01 12.13 27.23
C CYS A 113 15.08 13.17 28.35
N GLY A 114 13.95 13.45 28.99
CA GLY A 114 13.79 14.46 30.05
C GLY A 114 13.34 13.87 31.37
#